data_AF-A0A3C2ARC2-F1
#
_entry.id   AF-A0A3C2ARC2-F1
#
_cell.length_a   1.000
_cell.length_b   1.000
_cell.length_c   1.000
_cell.angle_alpha   90.00
_cell.angle_beta   90.00
_cell.angle_gamma   90.00
#
_symmetry.space_group_name_H-M   'P 1'
#
loop_
_entity.id
_entity.type
_entity.pdbx_description
1 polymer ?
#
loop_
_entity_poly.entity_id
_entity_poly.type
_entity_poly.pdbx_seq_one_letter_code
_entity_poly.pdbx_strand_id
1 'polypeptide(L)'
;SWTSSLPRMLLLAALFASAAALGGTFISATLPKMPTGPWIVLVLGFFGFSSLILAPEKGWLARRKRATSNRNKTQRENLLKLLYGAEERAGEPVAMTADAMIDAREAHYDGLTMTLRNLKKEFLVIERPDGFALTELGRSEGRRVVRLHRLWELYLTERLGMAADHIHPQAETMEHVITPEIEALIVKELGNPEVDPHQSPIPYE
;
A
#
# COMPACT_ATOMS: atom_id res chain seq x y z
N SER A 1 10.59 -13.51 -8.80
CA SER A 1 10.44 -14.70 -9.64
C SER A 1 9.64 -14.30 -10.84
N TRP A 2 9.98 -14.82 -12.02
CA TRP A 2 9.11 -14.71 -13.20
C TRP A 2 7.98 -15.74 -13.14
N THR A 3 8.20 -16.84 -12.42
CA THR A 3 7.25 -17.91 -12.20
C THR A 3 7.55 -18.60 -10.87
N SER A 4 6.51 -19.14 -10.23
CA SER A 4 6.61 -20.02 -9.06
C SER A 4 6.72 -21.50 -9.43
N SER A 5 6.53 -21.87 -10.70
CA SER A 5 6.55 -23.27 -11.16
C SER A 5 7.93 -23.69 -11.67
N LEU A 6 8.44 -24.80 -11.14
CA LEU A 6 9.74 -25.38 -11.52
C LEU A 6 9.89 -25.65 -13.03
N PRO A 7 8.89 -26.24 -13.74
CA PRO A 7 9.05 -26.54 -15.16
C PRO A 7 9.18 -25.28 -16.02
N ARG A 8 8.37 -24.24 -15.75
CA ARG A 8 8.47 -22.96 -16.47
C ARG A 8 9.80 -22.26 -16.18
N MET A 9 10.32 -22.38 -14.96
CA MET A 9 11.62 -21.83 -14.60
C MET A 9 12.75 -22.47 -15.41
N LEU A 10 12.75 -23.81 -15.54
CA LEU A 10 13.75 -24.53 -16.33
C LEU A 10 13.67 -24.18 -17.82
N LEU A 11 12.46 -24.08 -18.38
CA LEU A 11 12.25 -23.66 -19.77
C LEU A 11 12.79 -22.24 -20.03
N LEU A 12 12.50 -21.29 -19.15
CA LEU A 12 13.01 -19.92 -19.26
C LEU A 12 14.53 -19.88 -19.14
N ALA A 13 15.12 -20.64 -18.22
CA ALA A 13 16.58 -20.72 -18.07
C ALA A 13 17.26 -21.29 -19.32
N ALA A 14 16.71 -22.37 -19.90
CA ALA A 14 17.21 -22.95 -21.14
C ALA A 14 17.10 -21.97 -22.32
N LEU A 15 15.99 -21.22 -22.40
CA LEU A 15 15.78 -20.22 -23.44
C LEU A 15 16.78 -19.06 -23.32
N PHE A 16 16.98 -18.50 -22.12
CA PHE A 16 17.96 -17.43 -21.91
C PHE A 16 19.40 -17.91 -22.14
N ALA A 17 19.75 -19.13 -21.72
CA ALA A 17 21.07 -19.70 -21.96
C ALA A 17 21.33 -19.91 -23.47
N SER A 18 20.33 -20.42 -24.20
CA SER A 18 20.42 -20.61 -25.65
C SER A 18 20.54 -19.28 -26.39
N ALA A 19 19.74 -18.28 -26.02
CA ALA A 19 19.81 -16.94 -26.58
C ALA A 19 21.18 -16.27 -26.31
N ALA A 20 21.74 -16.46 -25.11
CA ALA A 20 23.05 -15.92 -24.78
C ALA A 20 24.19 -16.62 -25.53
N ALA A 21 24.11 -17.94 -25.72
CA ALA A 21 25.07 -18.69 -26.51
C ALA A 21 25.06 -18.24 -27.98
N LEU A 22 23.87 -18.14 -28.59
CA LEU A 22 23.70 -17.67 -29.98
C LEU A 22 24.13 -16.20 -30.14
N GLY A 23 23.76 -15.33 -29.19
CA GLY A 23 24.15 -13.92 -29.21
C GLY A 23 25.65 -13.74 -29.06
N GLY A 24 26.28 -14.44 -28.11
CA GLY A 24 27.72 -14.35 -27.87
C GLY A 24 28.56 -14.87 -29.04
N THR A 25 28.15 -15.97 -29.68
CA THR A 25 28.83 -16.50 -30.87
C THR A 25 28.66 -15.58 -32.08
N PHE A 26 27.47 -15.00 -32.28
CA PHE A 26 27.22 -14.04 -33.35
C PHE A 26 28.07 -12.77 -33.22
N ILE A 27 28.18 -12.22 -32.01
CA ILE A 27 29.03 -11.04 -31.74
C ILE A 27 30.50 -11.37 -32.01
N SER A 28 30.97 -12.52 -31.57
CA SER A 28 32.35 -12.98 -31.80
C SER A 28 32.66 -13.22 -33.29
N ALA A 29 31.69 -13.68 -34.08
CA ALA A 29 31.87 -13.91 -35.51
C ALA A 29 31.89 -12.62 -36.35
N THR A 30 31.26 -11.55 -35.87
CA THR A 30 31.11 -10.28 -36.60
C THR A 30 32.19 -9.26 -36.26
N LEU A 31 32.77 -9.34 -35.05
CA LEU A 31 33.82 -8.43 -34.59
C LEU A 31 35.19 -9.12 -34.59
N PRO A 32 36.19 -8.59 -35.32
CA PRO A 32 37.52 -9.20 -35.38
C PRO A 32 38.20 -9.19 -34.00
N LYS A 33 38.92 -10.29 -33.69
CA LYS A 33 39.71 -10.49 -32.45
C LYS A 33 38.89 -10.59 -31.15
N MET A 34 37.60 -10.96 -31.23
CA MET A 34 36.74 -11.13 -30.05
C MET A 34 36.60 -12.61 -29.64
N PRO A 35 37.04 -13.02 -28.43
CA PRO A 35 36.83 -14.37 -27.92
C PRO A 35 35.36 -14.64 -27.54
N THR A 36 34.83 -15.82 -27.87
CA THR A 36 33.42 -16.21 -27.65
C THR A 36 33.01 -16.24 -26.17
N GLY A 37 33.88 -16.79 -25.30
CA GLY A 37 33.59 -16.99 -23.89
C GLY A 37 33.15 -15.72 -23.14
N PRO A 38 33.96 -14.65 -23.14
CA PRO A 38 33.61 -13.39 -22.47
C PRO A 38 32.29 -12.78 -22.96
N TRP A 39 31.98 -12.86 -24.26
CA TRP A 39 30.74 -12.32 -24.80
C TRP A 39 29.50 -13.07 -24.34
N ILE A 40 29.55 -14.40 -24.26
CA ILE A 40 28.45 -15.20 -23.71
C ILE A 40 28.18 -14.79 -22.25
N VAL A 41 29.23 -14.62 -21.44
CA VAL A 41 29.10 -14.19 -20.04
C VAL A 41 28.48 -12.79 -19.94
N LEU A 42 28.86 -11.85 -20.81
CA LEU A 42 28.28 -10.50 -20.84
C LEU A 42 26.79 -10.53 -21.19
N VAL A 43 26.39 -11.34 -22.17
CA VAL A 43 24.96 -11.47 -22.56
C VAL A 43 24.15 -12.14 -21.45
N LEU A 44 24.69 -13.17 -20.79
CA LEU A 44 24.06 -13.77 -19.60
C LEU A 44 23.94 -12.76 -18.45
N GLY A 45 24.99 -11.97 -18.21
CA GLY A 45 24.99 -10.89 -17.24
C GLY A 45 23.90 -9.85 -17.52
N PHE A 46 23.73 -9.47 -18.78
CA PHE A 46 22.66 -8.57 -19.21
C PHE A 46 21.25 -9.14 -18.94
N PHE A 47 21.00 -10.41 -19.28
CA PHE A 47 19.72 -11.05 -18.98
C PHE A 47 19.49 -11.19 -17.48
N GLY A 48 20.51 -11.58 -16.71
CA GLY A 48 20.46 -11.67 -15.26
C GLY A 48 20.12 -10.33 -14.62
N PHE A 49 20.83 -9.26 -15.02
CA PHE A 49 20.60 -7.90 -14.53
C PHE A 49 19.20 -7.37 -14.90
N SER A 50 18.80 -7.55 -16.16
CA SER A 50 17.46 -7.18 -16.63
C SER A 50 16.36 -7.91 -15.84
N SER A 51 16.59 -9.19 -15.53
CA SER A 51 15.68 -10.00 -14.72
C SER A 51 15.57 -9.47 -13.28
N LEU A 52 16.66 -9.04 -12.66
CA LEU A 52 16.63 -8.41 -11.33
C LEU A 52 15.83 -7.11 -11.29
N ILE A 53 15.85 -6.33 -12.37
CA ILE A 53 15.14 -5.06 -12.47
C ILE A 53 13.65 -5.28 -12.77
N LEU A 54 13.35 -6.11 -13.78
CA LEU A 54 12.02 -6.22 -14.40
C LEU A 54 11.15 -7.36 -13.88
N ALA A 55 11.69 -8.29 -13.07
CA ALA A 55 10.90 -9.43 -12.60
C ALA A 55 9.60 -9.00 -11.88
N PRO A 56 8.43 -9.52 -12.27
CA PRO A 56 7.13 -8.99 -11.83
C PRO A 56 6.86 -9.16 -10.33
N GLU A 57 7.36 -10.22 -9.70
CA GLU A 57 7.09 -10.45 -8.26
C GLU A 57 8.17 -9.91 -7.32
N LYS A 58 9.43 -9.98 -7.74
CA LYS A 58 10.60 -9.72 -6.87
C LYS A 58 11.54 -8.65 -7.43
N GLY A 59 11.31 -8.18 -8.65
CA GLY A 59 12.15 -7.19 -9.31
C GLY A 59 12.06 -5.82 -8.65
N TRP A 60 13.11 -5.03 -8.81
CA TRP A 60 13.22 -3.72 -8.19
C TRP A 60 12.08 -2.77 -8.61
N LEU A 61 11.73 -2.73 -9.90
CA LEU A 61 10.64 -1.88 -10.40
C LEU A 61 9.28 -2.30 -9.84
N ALA A 62 9.01 -3.61 -9.77
CA ALA A 62 7.76 -4.12 -9.21
C ALA A 62 7.62 -3.77 -7.73
N ARG A 63 8.70 -3.92 -6.95
CA ARG A 63 8.75 -3.51 -5.53
C ARG A 63 8.51 -2.02 -5.38
N ARG A 64 9.18 -1.18 -6.19
CA ARG A 64 9.01 0.28 -6.16
C ARG A 64 7.57 0.67 -6.49
N LYS A 65 6.98 0.07 -7.54
CA LYS A 65 5.58 0.31 -7.91
C LYS A 65 4.60 -0.06 -6.79
N ARG A 66 4.79 -1.24 -6.16
CA ARG A 66 3.97 -1.66 -5.01
C ARG A 66 4.14 -0.73 -3.82
N ALA A 67 5.37 -0.32 -3.50
CA ALA A 67 5.64 0.61 -2.41
C ALA A 67 4.94 1.96 -2.63
N THR A 68 5.01 2.51 -3.84
CA THR A 68 4.30 3.75 -4.19
C THR A 68 2.79 3.57 -4.13
N SER A 69 2.26 2.46 -4.62
CA SER A 69 0.82 2.16 -4.54
C SER A 69 0.33 2.07 -3.09
N ASN A 70 1.08 1.37 -2.24
CA ASN A 70 0.76 1.23 -0.81
C ASN A 70 0.85 2.57 -0.09
N ARG A 71 1.86 3.41 -0.41
CA ARG A 71 1.97 4.78 0.13
C ARG A 71 0.76 5.62 -0.25
N ASN A 72 0.35 5.60 -1.52
CA ASN A 72 -0.80 6.36 -1.98
C ASN A 72 -2.10 5.87 -1.32
N LYS A 73 -2.28 4.56 -1.16
CA LYS A 73 -3.41 3.96 -0.43
C LYS A 73 -3.45 4.45 1.02
N THR A 74 -2.31 4.37 1.72
CA THR A 74 -2.16 4.81 3.11
C THR A 74 -2.49 6.30 3.26
N GLN A 75 -1.98 7.16 2.37
CA GLN A 75 -2.26 8.59 2.40
C GLN A 75 -3.74 8.91 2.16
N ARG A 76 -4.37 8.21 1.20
CA ARG A 76 -5.80 8.32 0.91
C ARG A 76 -6.64 7.99 2.15
N GLU A 77 -6.40 6.82 2.73
CA GLU A 77 -7.14 6.31 3.90
C GLU A 77 -6.94 7.19 5.13
N ASN A 78 -5.72 7.69 5.34
CA ASN A 78 -5.43 8.60 6.44
C ASN A 78 -6.14 9.96 6.32
N LEU A 79 -6.29 10.51 5.11
CA LEU A 79 -7.08 11.76 4.94
C LEU A 79 -8.57 11.52 5.17
N LEU A 80 -9.10 10.39 4.73
CA LEU A 80 -10.50 10.04 4.99
C LEU A 80 -10.76 9.81 6.48
N LYS A 81 -9.84 9.10 7.17
CA LYS A 81 -9.86 8.93 8.63
C LYS A 81 -9.82 10.27 9.36
N LEU A 82 -8.94 11.17 8.95
CA LEU A 82 -8.80 12.50 9.55
C LEU A 82 -10.09 13.32 9.43
N LEU A 83 -10.65 13.39 8.22
CA LEU A 83 -11.90 14.10 7.97
C LEU A 83 -13.07 13.48 8.74
N TYR A 84 -13.19 12.14 8.74
CA TYR A 84 -14.25 11.44 9.45
C TYR A 84 -14.14 11.65 10.97
N GLY A 85 -12.93 11.57 11.53
CA GLY A 85 -12.71 11.85 12.95
C GLY A 85 -12.98 13.31 13.32
N ALA A 86 -12.93 14.25 12.38
CA ALA A 86 -13.40 15.62 12.60
C ALA A 86 -14.94 15.70 12.59
N GLU A 87 -15.62 15.03 11.66
CA GLU A 87 -17.08 14.92 11.65
C GLU A 87 -17.60 14.26 12.95
N GLU A 88 -16.95 13.19 13.42
CA GLU A 88 -17.33 12.47 14.65
C GLU A 88 -17.21 13.34 15.90
N ARG A 89 -16.14 14.14 16.01
CA ARG A 89 -15.95 15.07 17.14
C ARG A 89 -16.94 16.24 17.13
N ALA A 90 -17.32 16.70 15.94
CA ALA A 90 -18.30 17.79 15.79
C ALA A 90 -19.75 17.31 15.88
N GLY A 91 -20.02 16.04 15.58
CA GLY A 91 -21.37 15.47 15.48
C GLY A 91 -22.12 15.85 14.20
N GLU A 92 -21.47 16.56 13.27
CA GLU A 92 -22.05 17.01 12.01
C GLU A 92 -21.00 17.00 10.87
N PRO A 93 -21.41 17.05 9.58
CA PRO A 93 -20.47 17.11 8.47
C PRO A 93 -19.65 18.40 8.46
N VAL A 94 -18.32 18.27 8.57
CA VAL A 94 -17.38 19.39 8.65
C VAL A 94 -16.50 19.45 7.41
N ALA A 95 -16.21 20.67 6.95
CA ALA A 95 -15.16 20.92 5.97
C ALA A 95 -13.85 21.29 6.68
N MET A 96 -12.72 20.85 6.13
CA MET A 96 -11.40 21.14 6.66
C MET A 96 -10.51 21.76 5.59
N THR A 97 -9.82 22.85 5.92
CA THR A 97 -8.83 23.46 5.03
C THR A 97 -7.57 22.60 4.94
N ALA A 98 -6.81 22.76 3.85
CA ALA A 98 -5.55 22.02 3.68
C ALA A 98 -4.54 22.33 4.80
N ASP A 99 -4.51 23.57 5.30
CA ASP A 99 -3.64 23.98 6.40
C ASP A 99 -4.05 23.29 7.71
N ALA A 100 -5.35 23.25 8.01
CA ALA A 100 -5.86 22.53 9.18
C ALA A 100 -5.57 21.02 9.13
N MET A 101 -5.57 20.41 7.93
CA MET A 101 -5.17 19.01 7.77
C MET A 101 -3.70 18.76 8.08
N ILE A 102 -2.83 19.72 7.72
CA ILE A 102 -1.39 19.65 8.00
C ILE A 102 -1.15 19.82 9.50
N ASP A 103 -1.82 20.78 10.14
CA ASP A 103 -1.67 21.04 11.57
C ASP A 103 -2.21 19.88 12.42
N ALA A 104 -3.31 19.25 11.99
CA ALA A 104 -3.95 18.17 12.73
C ALA A 104 -3.14 16.86 12.72
N ARG A 105 -2.15 16.70 11.84
CA ARG A 105 -1.34 15.50 11.75
C ARG A 105 0.12 15.91 11.83
N GLU A 106 0.82 15.51 12.88
CA GLU A 106 2.26 15.75 13.08
C GLU A 106 3.17 15.18 11.95
N ALA A 107 2.59 14.58 10.91
CA ALA A 107 3.26 14.07 9.74
C ALA A 107 3.05 14.97 8.52
N HIS A 108 4.14 15.36 7.87
CA HIS A 108 4.10 16.03 6.58
C HIS A 108 3.36 15.17 5.53
N TYR A 109 2.23 15.68 5.05
CA TYR A 109 1.57 15.12 3.88
C TYR A 109 2.32 15.50 2.60
N ASP A 110 3.44 14.82 2.34
CA ASP A 110 4.08 14.80 1.03
C ASP A 110 3.03 14.43 -0.04
N GLY A 111 2.65 15.40 -0.87
CA GLY A 111 1.67 15.19 -1.94
C GLY A 111 0.20 15.38 -1.54
N LEU A 112 -0.11 16.08 -0.43
CA LEU A 112 -1.49 16.40 0.00
C LEU A 112 -2.39 16.85 -1.16
N THR A 113 -1.92 17.85 -1.93
CA THR A 113 -2.66 18.39 -3.08
C THR A 113 -2.97 17.34 -4.13
N MET A 114 -2.06 16.40 -4.37
CA MET A 114 -2.29 15.31 -5.32
C MET A 114 -3.31 14.31 -4.76
N THR A 115 -3.21 13.98 -3.47
CA THR A 115 -4.15 13.07 -2.81
C THR A 115 -5.56 13.66 -2.78
N LEU A 116 -5.72 14.94 -2.40
CA LEU A 116 -7.00 15.64 -2.44
C LEU A 116 -7.58 15.70 -3.86
N ARG A 117 -6.73 15.96 -4.87
CA ARG A 117 -7.15 15.92 -6.28
C ARG A 117 -7.66 14.54 -6.69
N ASN A 118 -7.01 13.47 -6.24
CA ASN A 118 -7.45 12.10 -6.54
C ASN A 118 -8.75 11.75 -5.80
N LEU A 119 -8.85 12.09 -4.51
CA LEU A 119 -10.08 11.92 -3.71
C LEU A 119 -11.27 12.65 -4.34
N LYS A 120 -11.06 13.87 -4.86
CA LYS A 120 -12.08 14.63 -5.59
C LYS A 120 -12.47 13.95 -6.91
N LYS A 121 -11.50 13.43 -7.67
CA LYS A 121 -11.77 12.66 -8.91
C LYS A 121 -12.54 11.37 -8.65
N GLU A 122 -12.31 10.74 -7.50
CA GLU A 122 -12.99 9.53 -7.05
C GLU A 122 -14.34 9.82 -6.36
N PHE A 123 -14.77 11.08 -6.28
CA PHE A 123 -16.00 11.52 -5.62
C PHE A 123 -16.06 11.16 -4.12
N LEU A 124 -14.92 11.04 -3.46
CA LEU A 124 -14.82 10.79 -2.01
C LEU A 124 -14.83 12.10 -1.20
N VAL A 125 -14.37 13.18 -1.80
CA VAL A 125 -14.29 14.50 -1.18
C VAL A 125 -14.85 15.55 -2.14
N ILE A 126 -15.54 16.54 -1.58
CA ILE A 126 -15.97 17.74 -2.28
C ILE A 126 -15.24 18.97 -1.73
N GLU A 127 -15.00 19.92 -2.62
CA GLU A 127 -14.42 21.22 -2.27
C GLU A 127 -15.56 22.21 -2.04
N ARG A 128 -15.53 22.88 -0.90
CA ARG A 128 -16.46 23.89 -0.43
C ARG A 128 -15.69 25.19 -0.14
N PRO A 129 -16.36 26.35 0.02
CA PRO A 129 -15.68 27.60 0.35
C PRO A 129 -14.86 27.57 1.64
N ASP A 130 -15.27 26.73 2.59
CA ASP A 130 -14.69 26.52 3.91
C ASP A 130 -13.68 25.35 3.96
N GLY A 131 -13.40 24.69 2.83
CA GLY A 131 -12.38 23.64 2.72
C GLY A 131 -12.89 22.38 2.03
N PHE A 132 -12.35 21.23 2.41
CA PHE A 132 -12.70 19.93 1.86
C PHE A 132 -13.61 19.16 2.82
N ALA A 133 -14.73 18.64 2.32
CA ALA A 133 -15.69 17.85 3.09
C ALA A 133 -15.89 16.47 2.48
N LEU A 134 -16.25 15.48 3.30
CA LEU A 134 -16.55 14.13 2.83
C LEU A 134 -17.86 14.11 2.04
N THR A 135 -17.90 13.31 0.98
CA THR A 135 -19.16 12.85 0.39
C THR A 135 -19.69 11.67 1.19
N GLU A 136 -20.89 11.18 0.87
CA GLU A 136 -21.40 9.94 1.48
C GLU A 136 -20.46 8.75 1.25
N LEU A 137 -19.88 8.64 0.05
CA LEU A 137 -18.91 7.60 -0.30
C LEU A 137 -17.58 7.79 0.46
N GLY A 138 -17.12 9.03 0.60
CA GLY A 138 -15.95 9.34 1.42
C GLY A 138 -16.18 9.01 2.89
N ARG A 139 -17.39 9.25 3.39
CA ARG A 139 -17.77 8.97 4.77
C ARG A 139 -17.80 7.48 5.05
N SER A 140 -18.35 6.66 4.16
CA SER A 140 -18.35 5.20 4.33
C SER A 140 -16.92 4.62 4.34
N GLU A 141 -16.04 5.12 3.45
CA GLU A 141 -14.63 4.73 3.42
C GLU A 141 -13.88 5.19 4.68
N GLY A 142 -14.04 6.45 5.10
CA GLY A 142 -13.43 7.00 6.32
C GLY A 142 -13.90 6.27 7.57
N ARG A 143 -15.20 6.00 7.67
CA ARG A 143 -15.83 5.19 8.72
C ARG A 143 -15.18 3.81 8.80
N ARG A 144 -15.01 3.13 7.66
CA ARG A 144 -14.37 1.80 7.62
C ARG A 144 -12.93 1.84 8.14
N VAL A 145 -12.16 2.88 7.79
CA VAL A 145 -10.77 3.01 8.28
C VAL A 145 -10.75 3.25 9.79
N VAL A 146 -11.62 4.11 10.34
CA VAL A 146 -11.76 4.28 11.80
C VAL A 146 -12.20 3.01 12.50
N ARG A 147 -13.14 2.26 11.91
CA ARG A 147 -13.57 0.95 12.43
C ARG A 147 -12.41 -0.02 12.53
N LEU A 148 -11.63 -0.15 11.46
CA LEU A 148 -10.44 -1.01 11.43
C LEU A 148 -9.42 -0.62 12.49
N HIS A 149 -9.17 0.68 12.64
CA HIS A 149 -8.29 1.21 13.68
C HIS A 149 -8.71 0.73 15.06
N ARG A 150 -9.97 1.01 15.44
CA ARG A 150 -10.55 0.66 16.75
C ARG A 150 -10.56 -0.85 17.02
N LEU A 151 -10.92 -1.65 16.01
CA LEU A 151 -10.88 -3.11 16.11
C LEU A 151 -9.45 -3.62 16.37
N TRP A 152 -8.44 -2.99 15.75
CA TRP A 152 -7.05 -3.33 16.02
C TRP A 152 -6.60 -2.94 17.41
N GLU A 153 -6.90 -1.72 17.87
CA GLU A 153 -6.58 -1.32 19.24
C GLU A 153 -7.18 -2.31 20.25
N LEU A 154 -8.43 -2.72 20.05
CA LEU A 154 -9.08 -3.71 20.89
C LEU A 154 -8.42 -5.09 20.79
N TYR A 155 -8.15 -5.57 19.57
CA TYR A 155 -7.48 -6.86 19.37
C TYR A 155 -6.10 -6.90 20.03
N LEU A 156 -5.30 -5.86 19.83
CA LEU A 156 -3.95 -5.75 20.37
C LEU A 156 -3.99 -5.67 21.92
N THR A 157 -5.04 -5.07 22.49
CA THR A 157 -5.23 -5.01 23.94
C THR A 157 -5.70 -6.36 24.49
N GLU A 158 -6.80 -6.92 23.97
CA GLU A 158 -7.44 -8.13 24.52
C GLU A 158 -6.69 -9.43 24.23
N ARG A 159 -6.06 -9.55 23.05
CA ARG A 159 -5.41 -10.80 22.63
C ARG A 159 -3.90 -10.78 22.83
N LEU A 160 -3.25 -9.62 22.73
CA LEU A 160 -1.81 -9.50 22.89
C LEU A 160 -1.40 -8.88 24.22
N GLY A 161 -2.34 -8.40 25.03
CA GLY A 161 -2.07 -7.84 26.36
C GLY A 161 -1.24 -6.56 26.33
N MET A 162 -1.29 -5.81 25.22
CA MET A 162 -0.58 -4.54 25.12
C MET A 162 -1.35 -3.42 25.83
N ALA A 163 -0.60 -2.45 26.36
CA ALA A 163 -1.18 -1.32 27.07
C ALA A 163 -1.79 -0.31 26.08
N ALA A 164 -3.03 0.12 26.33
CA ALA A 164 -3.82 0.94 25.40
C ALA A 164 -3.14 2.31 25.09
N ASP A 165 -2.41 2.85 26.05
CA ASP A 165 -1.66 4.11 25.99
C ASP A 165 -0.52 4.12 24.94
N HIS A 166 -0.07 2.96 24.45
CA HIS A 166 1.05 2.86 23.50
C HIS A 166 0.71 2.06 22.24
N ILE A 167 -0.58 1.87 21.93
CA ILE A 167 -1.05 0.91 20.92
C ILE A 167 -1.43 1.56 19.58
N HIS A 168 -1.75 2.85 19.62
CA HIS A 168 -2.20 3.63 18.47
C HIS A 168 -1.22 3.55 17.27
N PRO A 169 0.11 3.71 17.44
CA PRO A 169 1.05 3.60 16.31
C PRO A 169 1.04 2.23 15.60
N GLN A 170 0.83 1.15 16.35
CA GLN A 170 0.77 -0.22 15.87
C GLN A 170 -0.54 -0.44 15.11
N ALA A 171 -1.66 0.04 15.67
CA ALA A 171 -2.97 -0.02 15.01
C ALA A 171 -2.98 0.80 13.70
N GLU A 172 -2.39 1.99 13.71
CA GLU A 172 -2.26 2.86 12.52
C GLU A 172 -1.47 2.18 11.38
N THR A 173 -0.47 1.35 11.71
CA THR A 173 0.27 0.61 10.68
C THR A 173 -0.57 -0.54 10.11
N MET A 174 -1.39 -1.20 10.93
CA MET A 174 -2.13 -2.40 10.54
C MET A 174 -3.41 -2.08 9.77
N GLU A 175 -4.12 -1.00 10.08
CA GLU A 175 -5.43 -0.66 9.48
C GLU A 175 -5.41 -0.61 7.93
N HIS A 176 -4.26 -0.27 7.33
CA HIS A 176 -4.12 -0.14 5.87
C HIS A 176 -3.79 -1.46 5.13
N VAL A 177 -3.43 -2.52 5.85
CA VAL A 177 -2.93 -3.77 5.26
C VAL A 177 -4.01 -4.86 5.20
N ILE A 178 -5.13 -4.65 5.89
CA ILE A 178 -6.15 -5.68 6.12
C ILE A 178 -7.12 -5.86 4.95
N THR A 179 -7.45 -7.13 4.69
CA THR A 179 -8.47 -7.52 3.72
C THR A 179 -9.83 -7.71 4.40
N PRO A 180 -10.96 -7.60 3.67
CA PRO A 180 -12.29 -7.78 4.25
C PRO A 180 -12.49 -9.13 4.97
N GLU A 181 -11.77 -10.18 4.55
CA GLU A 181 -11.82 -11.49 5.20
C GLU A 181 -11.19 -11.47 6.60
N ILE A 182 -10.04 -10.80 6.74
CA ILE A 182 -9.40 -10.60 8.06
C ILE A 182 -10.24 -9.64 8.90
N GLU A 183 -10.77 -8.59 8.27
CA GLU A 183 -12.00 -7.86 8.62
C GLU A 183 -12.96 -8.63 9.53
N ALA A 184 -13.70 -9.52 8.86
CA ALA A 184 -14.75 -10.32 9.45
C ALA A 184 -14.22 -11.30 10.52
N LEU A 185 -13.01 -11.80 10.36
CA LEU A 185 -12.40 -12.72 11.33
C LEU A 185 -12.13 -12.01 12.66
N ILE A 186 -11.58 -10.78 12.64
CA ILE A 186 -11.31 -9.99 13.84
C ILE A 186 -12.62 -9.66 14.56
N VAL A 187 -13.64 -9.18 13.83
CA VAL A 187 -14.96 -8.87 14.41
C VAL A 187 -15.56 -10.10 15.08
N LYS A 188 -15.48 -11.26 14.43
CA LYS A 188 -15.97 -12.54 14.99
C LYS A 188 -15.19 -12.96 16.22
N GLU A 189 -13.86 -12.87 16.19
CA GLU A 189 -12.99 -13.23 17.32
C GLU A 189 -13.20 -12.35 18.56
N LEU A 190 -13.50 -11.07 18.35
CA LEU A 190 -13.79 -10.10 19.41
C LEU A 190 -15.27 -10.11 19.85
N GLY A 191 -16.12 -10.94 19.25
CA GLY A 191 -17.53 -11.07 19.64
C GLY A 191 -18.41 -9.86 19.28
N ASN A 192 -18.13 -9.20 18.15
CA ASN A 192 -18.85 -8.00 17.69
C ASN A 192 -18.87 -6.85 18.71
N PRO A 193 -17.68 -6.32 19.07
CA PRO A 193 -17.53 -5.31 20.12
C PRO A 193 -18.16 -3.96 19.71
N GLU A 194 -18.78 -3.26 20.66
CA GLU A 194 -19.41 -1.95 20.40
C GLU A 194 -18.47 -0.77 20.66
N VAL A 195 -17.42 -0.95 21.47
CA VAL A 195 -16.49 0.11 21.87
C VAL A 195 -15.04 -0.37 21.79
N ASP A 196 -14.12 0.58 21.60
CA ASP A 196 -12.67 0.37 21.65
C ASP A 196 -12.14 0.42 23.12
N PRO A 197 -10.83 0.17 23.36
CA PRO A 197 -10.25 0.26 24.70
C PRO A 197 -10.37 1.64 25.36
N HIS A 198 -10.59 2.69 24.57
CA HIS A 198 -10.74 4.08 24.99
C HIS A 198 -12.21 4.49 25.17
N GLN A 199 -13.16 3.55 25.08
CA GLN A 199 -14.61 3.78 25.14
C GLN A 199 -15.18 4.57 23.95
N SER A 200 -14.45 4.67 22.84
CA SER A 200 -15.01 5.22 21.61
C SER A 200 -15.86 4.17 20.88
N PRO A 201 -17.00 4.53 20.30
CA PRO A 201 -17.87 3.59 19.62
C PRO A 201 -17.21 3.01 18.36
N ILE A 202 -17.40 1.73 18.06
CA ILE A 202 -16.92 1.10 16.83
C ILE A 202 -18.01 1.29 15.75
N PRO A 203 -17.75 2.03 14.65
CA PRO A 203 -18.81 2.38 13.72
C PRO A 203 -19.06 1.26 12.70
N TYR A 204 -20.15 0.51 12.85
CA TYR A 204 -20.56 -0.54 11.92
C TYR A 204 -21.47 -0.05 10.78
N GLU A 205 -22.24 1.01 11.01
CA GLU A 205 -23.19 1.61 10.06
C GLU A 205 -22.78 3.01 9.61
#